data_AF-A0A5C3LF75-F1
#
_entry.id   AF-A0A5C3LF75-F1
#
_cell.length_a   1.000
_cell.length_b   1.000
_cell.length_c   1.000
_cell.angle_alpha   90.00
_cell.angle_beta   90.00
_cell.angle_gamma   90.00
#
_symmetry.space_group_name_H-M   'P 1'
#
loop_
_entity.id
_entity.type
_entity.pdbx_description
1 polymer ?
#
loop_
_entity_poly.entity_id
_entity_poly.type
_entity_poly.pdbx_seq_one_letter_code
_entity_poly.pdbx_strand_id
1 'polypeptide(L)'
;MHGHLIAHQDLTTQNIMKDTRPIFLQGWHFFAIDFSPDVKDHLTPLTRIDNPMRYFIIDYDCSVRLQPRQAHLIHGLGGQDPDGPFKVDIFTVGNMLYEEFYRVYLGLDFLSVLINNMI
;
A
#
# COMPACT_ATOMS: atom_id res chain seq x y z
N MET A 1 -5.99 -10.46 4.77
CA MET A 1 -5.88 -9.86 6.12
C MET A 1 -7.25 -9.71 6.78
N HIS A 2 -8.15 -8.85 6.31
CA HIS A 2 -9.50 -8.66 6.89
C HIS A 2 -10.31 -9.95 7.07
N GLY A 3 -10.21 -10.91 6.14
CA GLY A 3 -10.83 -12.24 6.28
C GLY A 3 -10.34 -13.08 7.48
N HIS A 4 -9.24 -12.69 8.13
CA HIS A 4 -8.73 -13.29 9.36
C HIS A 4 -9.01 -12.42 10.60
N LEU A 5 -9.88 -11.42 10.47
CA LEU A 5 -10.22 -10.44 11.51
C LEU A 5 -9.01 -9.63 11.98
N ILE A 6 -8.06 -9.35 11.10
CA ILE A 6 -6.89 -8.51 11.37
C ILE A 6 -7.06 -7.20 10.61
N ALA A 7 -6.91 -6.06 11.28
CA ALA A 7 -6.79 -4.75 10.66
C ALA A 7 -5.37 -4.21 10.85
N HIS A 8 -4.83 -3.57 9.81
CA HIS A 8 -3.44 -3.11 9.81
C HIS A 8 -3.25 -1.84 10.62
N GLN A 9 -4.20 -0.91 10.48
CA GLN A 9 -4.26 0.45 11.05
C GLN A 9 -3.24 1.45 10.53
N ASP A 10 -2.21 0.99 9.83
CA ASP A 10 -1.20 1.85 9.22
C ASP A 10 -0.83 1.39 7.81
N LEU A 11 -1.83 1.15 6.95
CA LEU A 11 -1.63 0.56 5.61
C LEU A 11 -1.16 1.60 4.57
N THR A 12 -0.15 2.40 4.92
CA THR A 12 0.42 3.47 4.09
C THR A 12 1.37 2.92 3.03
N THR A 13 1.78 3.76 2.06
CA THR A 13 2.68 3.40 0.95
C THR A 13 3.96 2.70 1.42
N GLN A 14 4.52 3.13 2.56
CA GLN A 14 5.78 2.59 3.11
C GLN A 14 5.62 1.13 3.59
N ASN A 15 4.41 0.76 4.02
CA ASN A 15 4.08 -0.58 4.52
C ASN A 15 3.61 -1.52 3.40
N ILE A 16 3.60 -1.06 2.14
CA ILE A 16 3.30 -1.85 0.94
C ILE A 16 4.58 -2.02 0.13
N MET A 17 5.32 -3.07 0.45
CA MET A 17 6.54 -3.42 -0.28
C MET A 17 6.24 -4.19 -1.57
N LYS A 18 7.19 -4.19 -2.50
CA LYS A 18 7.14 -4.96 -3.74
C LYS A 18 8.48 -5.65 -4.00
N ASP A 19 8.44 -6.85 -4.56
CA ASP A 19 9.62 -7.52 -5.10
C ASP A 19 9.85 -7.10 -6.54
N THR A 20 10.89 -6.31 -6.78
CA THR A 20 11.21 -5.75 -8.09
C THR A 20 12.24 -6.55 -8.89
N ARG A 21 12.68 -7.72 -8.41
CA ARG A 21 13.57 -8.62 -9.18
C ARG A 21 13.05 -8.93 -10.59
N PRO A 22 11.73 -9.11 -10.83
CA PRO A 22 11.22 -9.38 -12.17
C PRO A 22 11.40 -8.23 -13.16
N ILE A 23 11.53 -6.98 -12.69
CA ILE A 23 11.59 -5.79 -13.57
C ILE A 23 12.98 -5.15 -13.62
N PHE A 24 13.85 -5.41 -12.63
CA PHE A 24 15.24 -4.95 -12.58
C PHE A 24 16.19 -6.15 -12.57
N LEU A 25 16.48 -6.67 -13.77
CA LEU A 25 17.23 -7.93 -13.94
C LEU A 25 18.67 -7.88 -13.43
N GLN A 26 19.30 -6.70 -13.45
CA GLN A 26 20.67 -6.50 -12.95
C GLN A 26 20.72 -6.03 -11.49
N GLY A 27 19.58 -6.03 -10.79
CA GLY A 27 19.45 -5.43 -9.45
C GLY A 27 19.22 -3.93 -9.50
N TRP A 28 19.00 -3.35 -8.32
CA TRP A 28 18.72 -1.92 -8.12
C TRP A 28 19.32 -1.46 -6.79
N HIS A 29 19.49 -0.15 -6.64
CA HIS A 29 19.91 0.43 -5.36
C HIS A 29 18.75 0.47 -4.36
N PHE A 30 19.00 0.10 -3.10
CA PHE A 30 17.94 -0.06 -2.08
C PHE A 30 17.20 1.24 -1.73
N PHE A 31 17.88 2.39 -1.76
CA PHE A 31 17.28 3.72 -1.53
C PHE A 31 16.81 4.39 -2.84
N ALA A 32 17.71 4.55 -3.81
CA ALA A 32 17.39 5.03 -5.16
C ALA A 32 16.92 3.88 -6.08
N ILE A 33 15.67 3.45 -5.91
CA ILE A 33 15.10 2.26 -6.58
C ILE A 33 15.21 2.28 -8.12
N ASP A 34 15.27 3.46 -8.73
CA ASP A 34 15.39 3.61 -10.19
C ASP A 34 16.85 3.74 -10.66
N PHE A 35 17.83 3.30 -9.85
CA PHE A 35 19.26 3.35 -10.17
C PHE A 35 19.95 2.00 -10.02
N SER A 36 21.06 1.84 -10.76
CA SER A 36 21.98 0.70 -10.64
C SER A 36 22.44 0.53 -9.19
N PRO A 37 22.85 -0.68 -8.75
CA PRO A 37 23.29 -0.91 -7.37
C PRO A 37 24.41 0.03 -6.88
N ASP A 38 25.20 0.60 -7.79
CA ASP A 38 26.26 1.56 -7.50
C ASP A 38 25.89 3.04 -7.76
N VAL A 39 24.61 3.32 -8.05
CA VAL A 39 24.01 4.66 -8.24
C VAL A 39 24.57 5.44 -9.43
N LYS A 40 25.18 4.76 -10.41
CA LYS A 40 25.75 5.42 -11.58
C LYS A 40 24.75 5.61 -12.70
N ASP A 41 23.92 4.60 -12.94
CA ASP A 41 23.03 4.56 -14.10
C ASP A 41 21.57 4.60 -13.64
N HIS A 42 20.76 5.39 -14.35
CA HIS A 42 19.31 5.33 -14.19
C HIS A 42 18.77 4.09 -14.91
N LEU A 43 18.00 3.26 -14.21
CA LEU A 43 17.46 2.01 -14.74
C LEU A 43 16.09 2.24 -15.36
N THR A 44 15.85 1.62 -16.51
CA THR A 44 14.51 1.51 -17.08
C THR A 44 13.93 0.13 -16.73
N PRO A 45 12.91 0.05 -15.87
CA PRO A 45 12.31 -1.23 -15.51
C PRO A 45 11.57 -1.86 -16.70
N LEU A 46 11.52 -3.19 -16.74
CA LEU A 46 10.61 -3.90 -17.63
C LEU A 46 9.14 -3.59 -17.30
N THR A 47 8.28 -3.75 -18.29
CA THR A 47 6.83 -3.56 -18.15
C THR A 47 6.25 -4.56 -17.15
N ARG A 48 5.48 -4.06 -16.18
CA ARG A 48 4.86 -4.89 -15.12
C ARG A 48 3.78 -5.84 -15.64
N ILE A 49 3.18 -5.54 -16.79
CA ILE A 49 2.14 -6.38 -17.41
C ILE A 49 2.72 -7.71 -17.89
N ASP A 50 3.96 -7.69 -18.39
CA ASP A 50 4.66 -8.88 -18.90
C ASP A 50 5.56 -9.52 -17.82
N ASN A 51 5.86 -8.78 -16.75
CA ASN A 51 6.76 -9.19 -15.67
C ASN A 51 6.06 -9.02 -14.31
N PRO A 52 5.12 -9.92 -13.98
CA PRO A 52 4.32 -9.80 -12.77
C PRO A 52 5.19 -9.83 -11.51
N MET A 53 4.90 -8.90 -10.59
CA MET A 53 5.62 -8.74 -9.33
C MET A 53 4.76 -9.15 -8.14
N ARG A 54 5.42 -9.45 -7.03
CA ARG A 54 4.75 -9.73 -5.76
C ARG A 54 4.76 -8.50 -4.87
N TYR A 55 3.61 -8.22 -4.26
CA TYR A 55 3.45 -7.19 -3.24
C TYR A 55 3.33 -7.82 -1.87
N PHE A 56 3.81 -7.11 -0.85
CA PHE A 56 3.82 -7.53 0.54
C PHE A 56 3.28 -6.39 1.40
N ILE A 57 2.42 -6.73 2.34
CA ILE A 57 2.05 -5.85 3.44
C ILE A 57 2.97 -6.22 4.61
N ILE A 58 3.60 -5.22 5.20
CA ILE A 58 4.57 -5.36 6.30
C ILE A 58 4.21 -4.42 7.45
N ASP A 59 4.96 -4.52 8.55
CA ASP A 59 4.84 -3.64 9.72
C ASP A 59 3.47 -3.73 10.42
N TYR A 60 3.27 -4.85 11.11
CA TYR A 60 2.03 -5.14 11.83
C TYR A 60 2.02 -4.58 13.26
N ASP A 61 2.91 -3.64 13.60
CA ASP A 61 3.07 -3.16 14.98
C ASP A 61 1.84 -2.40 15.49
N CYS A 62 1.13 -1.71 14.59
CA CYS A 62 -0.16 -1.07 14.88
C CYS A 62 -1.37 -1.99 14.65
N SER A 63 -1.15 -3.23 14.19
CA SER A 63 -2.24 -4.10 13.80
C SER A 63 -3.01 -4.64 15.00
N VAL A 64 -4.31 -4.81 14.79
CA VAL A 64 -5.22 -5.37 15.79
C VAL A 64 -5.88 -6.63 15.23
N ARG A 65 -5.98 -7.65 16.08
CA ARG A 65 -6.79 -8.84 15.80
C ARG A 65 -8.09 -8.75 16.57
N LEU A 66 -9.19 -8.64 15.84
CA LEU A 66 -10.54 -8.56 16.39
C LEU A 66 -11.04 -9.96 16.72
N GLN A 67 -11.85 -10.05 17.79
CA GLN A 67 -12.54 -11.29 18.10
C GLN A 67 -13.82 -11.42 17.25
N PRO A 68 -14.22 -12.64 16.88
CA PRO A 68 -15.51 -12.86 16.25
C PRO A 68 -16.64 -12.31 17.14
N ARG A 69 -17.57 -11.53 16.54
CA ARG A 69 -18.74 -10.92 17.21
C ARG A 69 -18.44 -9.80 18.23
N GLN A 70 -17.21 -9.32 18.34
CA GLN A 70 -16.91 -8.11 19.11
C GLN A 70 -17.28 -6.87 18.31
N ALA A 71 -17.83 -5.85 18.97
CA ALA A 71 -18.00 -4.53 18.34
C ALA A 71 -16.63 -4.03 17.87
N HIS A 72 -16.54 -3.58 16.61
CA HIS A 72 -15.31 -3.10 15.99
C HIS A 72 -14.99 -1.67 16.47
N LEU A 73 -14.94 -1.48 17.79
CA LEU A 73 -14.61 -0.23 18.45
C LEU A 73 -13.18 -0.34 18.97
N ILE A 74 -12.33 0.60 18.57
CA ILE A 74 -10.96 0.67 19.05
C ILE A 74 -10.80 1.94 19.84
N HIS A 75 -10.36 1.76 21.08
CA HIS A 75 -10.02 2.84 21.98
C HIS A 75 -8.48 2.95 21.97
N GLY A 76 -7.92 3.92 21.23
CA GLY A 76 -6.46 4.04 21.06
C GLY A 76 -5.97 5.24 20.22
N LEU A 77 -4.68 5.57 20.44
CA LEU A 77 -3.94 6.84 20.25
C LEU A 77 -3.80 7.45 18.83
N GLY A 78 -4.75 7.30 17.91
CA GLY A 78 -4.56 7.90 16.58
C GLY A 78 -5.78 8.11 15.70
N GLY A 79 -6.92 7.54 16.03
CA GLY A 79 -8.12 7.74 15.25
C GLY A 79 -9.31 7.09 15.92
N GLN A 80 -10.15 7.91 16.54
CA GLN A 80 -11.55 7.54 16.71
C GLN A 80 -12.18 7.59 15.32
N ASP A 81 -11.94 6.57 14.50
CA ASP A 81 -12.78 6.38 13.35
C ASP A 81 -14.01 5.60 13.83
N PRO A 82 -15.18 6.25 14.01
CA PRO A 82 -16.41 5.61 14.53
C PRO A 82 -16.87 4.44 13.64
N ASP A 83 -16.27 4.35 12.45
CA ASP A 83 -16.56 3.47 11.36
C ASP A 83 -15.82 2.11 11.44
N GLY A 84 -14.75 2.03 12.24
CA GLY A 84 -14.10 0.80 12.67
C GLY A 84 -12.77 0.46 11.96
N PRO A 85 -11.93 -0.39 12.58
CA PRO A 85 -10.57 -0.72 12.17
C PRO A 85 -10.36 -1.08 10.70
N PHE A 86 -11.28 -1.82 10.10
CA PHE A 86 -11.12 -2.24 8.71
C PHE A 86 -11.33 -1.09 7.74
N LYS A 87 -12.21 -0.14 8.06
CA LYS A 87 -12.43 1.05 7.23
C LYS A 87 -11.22 1.96 7.23
N VAL A 88 -10.49 2.06 8.35
CA VAL A 88 -9.19 2.76 8.41
C VAL A 88 -8.25 2.21 7.33
N ASP A 89 -8.07 0.88 7.23
CA ASP A 89 -7.21 0.30 6.20
C ASP A 89 -7.68 0.64 4.77
N ILE A 90 -8.99 0.62 4.52
CA ILE A 90 -9.56 0.98 3.22
C ILE A 90 -9.30 2.45 2.91
N PHE A 91 -9.54 3.34 3.86
CA PHE A 91 -9.27 4.76 3.75
C PHE A 91 -7.78 5.00 3.45
N THR A 92 -6.87 4.37 4.20
CA THR A 92 -5.42 4.57 4.01
C THR A 92 -4.97 4.13 2.62
N VAL A 93 -5.49 3.00 2.11
CA VAL A 93 -5.20 2.56 0.73
C VAL A 93 -5.82 3.50 -0.30
N GLY A 94 -7.04 3.98 -0.06
CA GLY A 94 -7.72 4.94 -0.93
C GLY A 94 -6.92 6.24 -1.04
N ASN A 95 -6.45 6.75 0.10
CA ASN A 95 -5.58 7.92 0.18
C ASN A 95 -4.22 7.68 -0.49
N MET A 96 -3.62 6.49 -0.36
CA MET A 96 -2.40 6.11 -1.09
C MET A 96 -2.63 6.14 -2.60
N LEU A 97 -3.73 5.57 -3.10
CA LEU A 97 -4.07 5.62 -4.53
C LEU A 97 -4.30 7.06 -5.01
N TYR A 98 -4.91 7.90 -4.18
CA TYR A 98 -5.14 9.29 -4.51
C TYR A 98 -3.83 10.10 -4.60
N GLU A 99 -3.00 10.04 -3.55
CA GLU A 99 -1.79 10.84 -3.42
C GLU A 99 -0.65 10.34 -4.33
N GLU A 100 -0.42 9.03 -4.42
CA GLU A 100 0.73 8.47 -5.13
C GLU A 100 0.46 8.21 -6.62
N PHE A 101 -0.82 8.03 -7.00
CA PHE A 101 -1.19 7.71 -8.37
C PHE A 101 -2.03 8.80 -9.01
N TYR A 102 -3.25 9.02 -8.51
CA TYR A 102 -4.24 9.88 -9.17
C TYR A 102 -3.75 11.32 -9.34
N ARG A 103 -3.07 11.88 -8.32
CA ARG A 103 -2.53 13.24 -8.37
C ARG A 103 -1.21 13.38 -9.16
N VAL A 104 -0.51 12.27 -9.39
CA VAL A 104 0.85 12.25 -9.95
C VAL A 104 0.85 11.95 -11.45
N TYR A 105 -0.03 11.04 -11.90
CA TYR A 105 -0.04 10.57 -13.29
C TYR A 105 -1.31 10.99 -14.03
N LEU A 106 -1.15 11.31 -15.31
CA LEU A 106 -2.26 11.59 -16.21
C LEU A 106 -2.97 10.30 -16.66
N GLY A 107 -4.23 10.41 -17.05
CA GLY A 107 -5.00 9.29 -17.62
C GLY A 107 -5.51 8.28 -16.59
N LEU A 108 -5.48 8.62 -15.30
CA LEU A 108 -5.99 7.79 -14.21
C LEU A 108 -7.38 8.19 -13.72
N ASP A 109 -8.15 8.94 -14.53
CA ASP A 109 -9.52 9.38 -14.19
C ASP A 109 -10.44 8.19 -13.85
N PHE A 110 -10.17 7.02 -14.43
CA PHE A 110 -10.92 5.79 -14.15
C PHE A 110 -10.79 5.31 -12.70
N LEU A 111 -9.72 5.68 -11.98
CA LEU A 111 -9.54 5.35 -10.57
C LEU A 111 -10.42 6.20 -9.65
N SER A 112 -10.90 7.36 -10.10
CA SER A 112 -11.67 8.30 -9.26
C SER A 112 -12.88 7.65 -8.60
N VAL A 113 -13.61 6.80 -9.33
CA VAL A 113 -14.78 6.09 -8.79
C VAL A 113 -14.38 5.15 -7.66
N LEU A 114 -13.25 4.44 -7.80
CA LEU A 114 -12.76 3.55 -6.74
C LEU A 114 -12.33 4.36 -5.52
N ILE A 115 -11.51 5.39 -5.73
CA ILE A 115 -10.98 6.25 -4.67
C ILE A 115 -12.12 6.90 -3.87
N ASN A 116 -13.13 7.47 -4.55
CA ASN A 116 -14.28 8.10 -3.90
C ASN A 116 -15.17 7.14 -3.10
N ASN A 117 -15.06 5.83 -3.33
CA ASN A 117 -15.76 4.82 -2.52
C ASN A 117 -14.92 4.31 -1.34
N MET A 118 -13.63 4.68 -1.29
CA MET A 118 -12.70 4.27 -0.23
C MET A 118 -12.45 5.36 0.81
N ILE A 119 -12.64 6.63 0.43
CA ILE A 119 -12.38 7.84 1.23
C ILE A 119 -13.70 8.45 1.71
#